data_AF-A0A958AJK9-F1
#
_entry.id   AF-A0A958AJK9-F1
#
_cell.length_a   1.000
_cell.length_b   1.000
_cell.length_c   1.000
_cell.angle_alpha   90.00
_cell.angle_beta   90.00
_cell.angle_gamma   90.00
#
_symmetry.space_group_name_H-M   'P 1'
#
loop_
_entity.id
_entity.type
_entity.pdbx_description
1 polymer ?
#
loop_
_entity_poly.entity_id
_entity_poly.type
_entity_poly.pdbx_seq_one_letter_code
_entity_poly.pdbx_strand_id
1 'polypeptide(L)' 'GSIVKRPAFIDGELMAREYLCLTLSFNHDIIDGAPAARFTARFAELLASGDEIEHKFAPSGAKQKRPQET' A
#
# COMPACT_ATOMS: atom_id res chain seq x y z
N GLY A 1 10.56 -0.92 -9.88
CA GLY A 1 11.03 -2.32 -10.02
C GLY A 1 9.84 -3.24 -10.19
N SER A 2 10.09 -4.56 -10.22
CA SER A 2 9.05 -5.57 -10.41
C SER A 2 8.45 -6.04 -9.07
N ILE A 3 7.30 -6.70 -9.13
CA ILE A 3 6.74 -7.48 -8.01
C ILE A 3 7.37 -8.87 -8.06
N VAL A 4 7.98 -9.30 -6.96
CA VAL A 4 8.68 -10.60 -6.87
C VAL A 4 8.33 -11.31 -5.56
N LYS A 5 8.22 -12.64 -5.61
CA LYS A 5 8.02 -13.45 -4.40
C LYS A 5 9.35 -13.67 -3.67
N ARG A 6 9.39 -13.36 -2.38
CA ARG A 6 10.55 -13.57 -1.50
C ARG A 6 10.09 -14.12 -0.15
N PRO A 7 10.91 -14.93 0.53
CA PRO A 7 10.63 -15.32 1.90
C PRO A 7 10.65 -14.09 2.83
N ALA A 8 9.68 -14.03 3.74
CA ALA A 8 9.48 -12.98 4.73
C ALA A 8 9.19 -13.63 6.09
N PHE A 9 9.72 -13.04 7.16
CA PHE A 9 9.34 -13.44 8.51
C PHE A 9 8.22 -12.52 8.99
N ILE A 10 7.02 -13.07 9.20
CA ILE A 10 5.82 -12.33 9.59
C ILE A 10 5.22 -13.07 10.78
N ASP A 11 4.99 -12.34 11.87
CA ASP A 11 4.39 -12.86 13.11
C ASP A 11 5.02 -14.16 13.65
N GLY A 12 6.33 -14.32 13.50
CA GLY A 12 7.06 -15.49 14.00
C GLY A 12 7.22 -16.63 12.99
N GLU A 13 6.68 -16.50 11.77
CA GLU A 13 6.68 -17.55 10.76
C GLU A 13 7.35 -17.13 9.45
N LEU A 14 8.01 -18.07 8.78
CA LEU A 14 8.61 -17.85 7.47
C LEU A 14 7.57 -18.13 6.37
N MET A 15 7.18 -17.10 5.62
CA MET A 15 6.17 -17.18 4.56
C MET A 15 6.67 -16.60 3.24
N ALA A 16 6.16 -17.09 2.12
CA ALA A 16 6.40 -16.47 0.81
C ALA A 16 5.50 -15.23 0.66
N ARG A 17 6.10 -14.06 0.44
CA ARG A 17 5.38 -12.78 0.28
C ARG A 17 5.79 -12.08 -1.01
N GLU A 18 4.86 -11.36 -1.62
CA GLU A 18 5.13 -10.49 -2.76
C GLU A 18 5.74 -9.17 -2.28
N TYR A 19 6.85 -8.79 -2.91
CA TYR A 19 7.57 -7.54 -2.67
C TYR A 19 7.61 -6.71 -3.93
N LEU A 20 7.23 -5.44 -3.81
CA LEU A 20 7.44 -4.45 -4.85
C LEU A 20 8.70 -3.64 -4.53
N CYS A 21 9.71 -3.72 -5.41
CA CYS A 21 10.92 -2.92 -5.26
C CYS A 21 10.72 -1.52 -5.86
N LEU A 22 10.67 -0.51 -4.99
CA LEU A 22 10.53 0.90 -5.36
C LEU A 22 11.86 1.65 -5.27
N THR A 23 12.09 2.53 -6.23
CA THR A 23 13.20 3.49 -6.22
C THR A 23 12.59 4.86 -6.42
N LEU A 24 12.82 5.77 -5.47
CA LEU A 24 12.30 7.13 -5.48
C LEU A 24 13.48 8.08 -5.56
N SER A 25 13.39 9.06 -6.46
CA SER A 25 14.39 10.10 -6.63
C SER A 25 13.84 11.43 -6.16
N PHE A 26 14.62 12.16 -5.37
CA PHE A 26 14.25 13.47 -4.84
C PHE A 26 15.28 14.51 -5.29
N ASN A 27 14.80 15.73 -5.56
CA ASN A 27 15.71 16.86 -5.74
C ASN A 27 16.20 17.33 -4.36
N HIS A 28 17.48 17.12 -4.07
CA HIS A 28 18.09 17.46 -2.78
C HIS A 28 18.36 18.95 -2.56
N ASP A 29 18.22 19.79 -3.59
CA ASP A 29 18.25 21.25 -3.40
C ASP A 29 16.95 21.76 -2.74
N ILE A 30 15.91 20.92 -2.70
CA ILE A 30 14.57 21.27 -2.22
C ILE A 30 14.13 20.34 -1.08
N ILE A 31 14.44 19.04 -1.17
CA ILE A 31 13.93 18.02 -0.27
C ILE A 31 15.08 17.33 0.47
N ASP A 32 15.11 17.50 1.78
CA ASP A 32 16.03 16.78 2.67
C ASP A 32 15.60 15.32 2.90
N GLY A 33 16.53 14.53 3.46
CA GLY A 33 16.30 13.12 3.74
C GLY A 33 15.13 12.84 4.70
N ALA A 34 14.93 13.68 5.72
CA ALA A 34 13.86 13.44 6.70
C ALA A 34 12.45 13.61 6.11
N PRO A 35 12.11 14.68 5.37
CA PRO A 35 10.87 14.75 4.60
C PRO A 35 10.73 13.61 3.58
N ALA A 36 11.79 13.27 2.84
CA ALA A 36 11.76 12.17 1.87
C ALA A 36 11.44 10.82 2.51
N ALA A 37 12.03 10.51 3.67
CA ALA A 37 11.78 9.29 4.42
C ALA A 37 10.33 9.21 4.92
N ARG A 38 9.80 10.32 5.48
CA ARG A 38 8.40 10.38 5.92
C ARG A 38 7.42 10.19 4.77
N PHE A 39 7.67 10.84 3.63
CA PHE A 39 6.87 10.64 2.42
C PHE A 39 6.91 9.19 1.97
N THR A 40 8.10 8.60 1.88
CA THR A 40 8.29 7.22 1.39
C THR A 40 7.58 6.21 2.29
N ALA A 41 7.69 6.36 3.62
CA ALA A 41 7.00 5.50 4.57
C ALA A 41 5.48 5.57 4.40
N ARG A 42 4.92 6.79 4.37
CA ARG A 42 3.48 6.98 4.19
C ARG A 42 2.99 6.47 2.83
N PHE A 43 3.76 6.70 1.77
CA PHE A 43 3.45 6.22 0.43
C PHE A 43 3.42 4.69 0.37
N ALA A 44 4.38 4.01 1.01
CA ALA A 44 4.42 2.56 1.08
C ALA A 44 3.22 1.98 1.85
N GLU A 45 2.81 2.59 2.96
CA GLU A 45 1.60 2.21 3.71
C GLU A 45 0.33 2.31 2.86
N LEU A 46 0.15 3.44 2.16
CA LEU A 46 -1.01 3.65 1.29
C LEU A 46 -1.05 2.66 0.13
N LEU A 47 0.12 2.37 -0.47
CA LEU A 47 0.22 1.41 -1.56
C LEU A 47 -0.05 -0.02 -1.10
N ALA A 48 0.39 -0.38 0.12
CA ALA A 48 0.19 -1.71 0.68
C ALA A 48 -1.25 -1.97 1.16
N SER A 49 -1.94 -0.94 1.66
CA SER A 49 -3.32 -1.02 2.14
C SER A 49 -4.34 -0.95 0.99
N GLY A 50 -4.11 -0.07 0.00
CA GLY A 50 -5.04 0.14 -1.11
C GLY A 50 -6.30 0.94 -0.74
N ASP A 51 -6.39 1.47 0.49
CA ASP A 51 -7.58 2.11 1.05
C ASP A 51 -8.15 3.26 0.19
N GLU A 52 -7.26 4.02 -0.47
CA GLU A 52 -7.64 5.18 -1.28
C GLU A 52 -8.28 4.83 -2.64
N ILE A 53 -8.17 3.57 -3.07
CA ILE A 53 -8.69 3.12 -4.37
C ILE A 53 -10.21 2.89 -4.27
N GLU A 54 -10.68 2.42 -3.11
CA GLU A 54 -12.11 2.16 -2.87
C GLU A 54 -12.94 3.46 -2.86
N HIS A 55 -12.36 4.57 -2.41
CA HIS A 55 -13.06 5.86 -2.31
C HIS A 55 -13.24 6.60 -3.64
N LYS A 56 -12.37 6.35 -4.64
CA LYS A 56 -12.41 7.02 -5.96
C LYS A 56 -12.99 6.18 -7.09
N PHE A 57 -13.06 4.86 -6.91
CA PHE A 57 -13.54 3.93 -7.94
C PHE A 57 -14.76 3.11 -7.52
N ALA A 58 -15.44 3.46 -6.43
CA ALA A 58 -16.75 2.92 -6.14
C ALA A 58 -17.63 3.05 -7.40
N PRO A 59 -18.13 1.94 -7.97
CA PRO A 59 -19.10 2.05 -9.05
C PRO A 59 -20.28 2.85 -8.50
N SER A 60 -20.84 3.73 -9.34
CA SER A 60 -21.99 4.59 -9.07
C SER A 60 -23.29 3.83 -8.70
N GLY A 61 -23.22 2.59 -8.23
CA GLY A 61 -24.37 1.87 -7.72
C GLY A 61 -24.00 0.52 -7.11
N ALA A 62 -24.86 0.11 -6.17
CA ALA A 62 -24.98 -1.18 -5.50
C ALA A 62 -24.19 -1.34 -4.19
N LYS A 63 -24.79 -1.62 -3.02
CA LYS A 63 -26.18 -1.96 -2.67
C LYS A 63 -26.43 -1.65 -1.19
N GLN A 64 -27.62 -1.10 -0.92
CA GLN A 64 -28.28 -1.05 0.38
C GLN A 64 -28.22 -2.44 1.08
N LYS A 65 -27.98 -2.41 2.39
CA LYS A 65 -27.88 -3.56 3.31
C LYS A 65 -28.95 -4.63 3.05
N ARG A 66 -28.52 -5.89 3.00
CA ARG A 66 -29.40 -7.07 3.13
C ARG A 66 -29.81 -7.20 4.61
N PRO A 67 -31.09 -7.13 4.98
CA PRO A 67 -31.54 -7.56 6.31
C PRO A 67 -31.35 -9.07 6.43
N GLN A 68 -30.88 -9.50 7.59
CA GLN A 68 -30.70 -10.90 7.92
C GLN A 68 -32.06 -11.61 8.03
N GLU A 69 -32.08 -12.88 7.60
CA GLU A 69 -33.22 -13.79 7.65
C GLU A 69 -33.85 -13.89 9.05
N THR A 70 -35.18 -13.90 9.09
CA THR A 70 -36.01 -14.79 9.93
C THR A 70 -37.34 -15.05 9.24
#